data_AF-A0A150UEV5-F1
#
_entry.id   AF-A0A150UEV5-F1
#
_cell.length_a   1.000
_cell.length_b   1.000
_cell.length_c   1.000
_cell.angle_alpha   90.00
_cell.angle_beta   90.00
_cell.angle_gamma   90.00
#
_symmetry.space_group_name_H-M   'P 1'
#
loop_
_entity.id
_entity.type
_entity.pdbx_description
1 polymer ?
#
loop_
_entity_poly.entity_id
_entity_poly.type
_entity_poly.pdbx_seq_one_letter_code
_entity_poly.pdbx_strand_id
1 'polypeptide(L)'
;MLSHRRTIAIALLLSAASPTWAQPAKQTQKQTQEQTKDKATLVREAFASPYGKALTAELGKSLRASADPACLTDKGLAADQLEPRGRDIVITWGTRMLESAFALIDRQAADDAYPGAAELERLKGNADVKRYLAMEEPMRQAKILDLIFEHFDRYNLISRVKLGAVSPPATGNEALLRLDPIDTTEEKLDELAGKSRSKALKRFLQLSEEAEAARAAAIKKLASPPPPLPHSFFKGVEKDLAELCIRSGP
;
A
#
# COMPACT_ATOMS: atom_id res chain seq x y z
N MET A 1 -20.05 -9.61 -29.31
CA MET A 1 -20.13 -8.28 -28.69
C MET A 1 -19.15 -8.26 -27.53
N LEU A 2 -17.94 -7.74 -27.77
CA LEU A 2 -16.87 -7.64 -26.79
C LEU A 2 -17.20 -6.49 -25.83
N SER A 3 -17.66 -6.82 -24.62
CA SER A 3 -17.90 -5.84 -23.57
C SER A 3 -16.57 -5.21 -23.17
N HIS A 4 -16.48 -3.88 -23.30
CA HIS A 4 -15.38 -3.08 -22.78
C HIS A 4 -15.23 -3.36 -21.28
N ARG A 5 -14.25 -4.19 -20.91
CA ARG A 5 -13.73 -4.24 -19.54
C ARG A 5 -13.08 -2.89 -19.27
N ARG A 6 -13.84 -1.96 -18.71
CA ARG A 6 -13.31 -0.73 -18.14
C ARG A 6 -12.54 -1.15 -16.91
N THR A 7 -11.22 -1.16 -17.01
CA THR A 7 -10.32 -1.30 -15.87
C THR A 7 -10.55 -0.07 -15.00
N ILE A 8 -11.43 -0.18 -13.99
CA ILE A 8 -11.60 0.87 -12.99
C ILE A 8 -10.36 0.77 -12.09
N ALA A 9 -9.33 1.53 -12.42
CA ALA A 9 -8.15 1.67 -11.60
C ALA A 9 -8.54 2.42 -10.32
N ILE A 10 -9.02 1.68 -9.32
CA ILE A 10 -9.38 2.23 -8.02
C ILE A 10 -8.10 2.58 -7.27
N ALA A 11 -7.89 3.88 -7.05
CA ALA A 11 -6.92 4.40 -6.09
C ALA A 11 -7.44 5.68 -5.39
N LEU A 12 -8.47 5.53 -4.56
CA LEU A 12 -8.57 6.42 -3.40
C LEU A 12 -7.55 5.91 -2.39
N LEU A 13 -6.41 6.57 -2.26
CA LEU A 13 -5.56 6.36 -1.09
C LEU A 13 -5.37 7.61 -0.23
N LEU A 14 -5.59 8.82 -0.74
CA LEU A 14 -5.39 10.02 0.07
C LEU A 14 -6.25 11.18 -0.43
N SER A 15 -7.20 11.62 0.39
CA SER A 15 -7.64 13.03 0.44
C SER A 15 -8.06 13.28 1.88
N ALA A 16 -7.13 13.87 2.62
CA ALA A 16 -7.30 14.40 3.96
C ALA A 16 -6.27 15.52 4.12
N ALA A 17 -6.55 16.67 3.50
CA ALA A 17 -5.90 17.94 3.84
C ALA A 17 -6.74 19.09 3.25
N SER A 18 -7.43 19.82 4.11
CA SER A 18 -8.14 21.05 3.76
C SER A 18 -7.17 22.14 3.29
N PRO A 19 -7.51 22.96 2.28
CA PRO A 19 -6.80 24.20 2.04
C PRO A 19 -7.35 25.29 2.99
N THR A 20 -6.59 25.63 4.02
CA THR A 20 -6.75 26.92 4.69
C THR A 20 -6.09 27.96 3.81
N TRP A 21 -6.89 28.78 3.15
CA TRP A 21 -6.39 29.87 2.31
C TRP A 21 -5.74 30.94 3.21
N ALA A 22 -4.56 31.41 2.78
CA ALA A 22 -3.70 32.45 3.36
C ALA A 22 -2.75 32.02 4.50
N GLN A 23 -1.51 31.63 4.14
CA GLN A 23 -0.27 32.06 4.82
C GLN A 23 1.00 31.70 4.02
N PRO A 24 2.09 32.48 4.11
CA PRO A 24 3.25 32.39 3.23
C PRO A 24 4.24 31.27 3.65
N ALA A 25 4.73 30.53 2.66
CA ALA A 25 6.02 29.80 2.52
C ALA A 25 6.62 28.95 3.67
N LYS A 26 6.01 28.83 4.87
CA LYS A 26 6.50 27.96 5.97
C LYS A 26 5.74 26.63 6.10
N GLN A 27 4.83 26.32 5.17
CA GLN A 27 3.96 25.15 5.24
C GLN A 27 4.56 23.84 4.71
N THR A 28 5.71 23.87 4.03
CA THR A 28 6.26 22.69 3.35
C THR A 28 6.70 21.57 4.30
N GLN A 29 7.16 21.90 5.52
CA GLN A 29 7.61 20.88 6.49
C GLN A 29 6.47 20.28 7.32
N LYS A 30 5.43 21.05 7.66
CA LYS A 30 4.33 20.57 8.52
C LYS A 30 3.39 19.60 7.78
N GLN A 31 3.12 19.86 6.50
CA GLN A 31 2.34 18.95 5.65
C GLN A 31 3.07 17.63 5.38
N THR A 32 4.40 17.64 5.31
CA THR A 32 5.18 16.41 5.10
C THR A 32 5.07 15.47 6.31
N GLN A 33 5.20 15.97 7.54
CA GLN A 33 5.09 15.15 8.75
C GLN A 33 3.68 14.60 9.02
N GLU A 34 2.63 15.36 8.71
CA GLU A 34 1.25 14.92 8.91
C GLU A 34 0.85 13.82 7.91
N GLN A 35 1.38 13.89 6.68
CA GLN A 35 1.20 12.86 5.65
C GLN A 35 2.05 11.60 5.85
N THR A 36 3.25 11.72 6.42
CA THR A 36 4.05 10.57 6.89
C THR A 36 3.30 9.81 7.98
N LYS A 37 2.68 10.53 8.92
CA LYS A 37 1.87 9.93 9.99
C LYS A 37 0.62 9.22 9.46
N ASP A 38 0.05 9.71 8.36
CA ASP A 38 -1.08 9.10 7.67
C ASP A 38 -0.69 7.77 7.00
N LYS A 39 0.39 7.72 6.23
CA LYS A 39 0.86 6.49 5.55
C LYS A 39 1.22 5.37 6.52
N ALA A 40 1.93 5.70 7.59
CA ALA A 40 2.25 4.71 8.63
C ALA A 40 0.98 4.15 9.29
N THR A 41 -0.08 4.96 9.40
CA THR A 41 -1.38 4.53 9.91
C THR A 41 -2.08 3.60 8.92
N LEU A 42 -2.13 3.97 7.63
CA LEU A 42 -2.69 3.13 6.58
C LEU A 42 -2.02 1.75 6.51
N VAL A 43 -0.69 1.68 6.60
CA VAL A 43 0.03 0.40 6.62
C VAL A 43 -0.34 -0.40 7.86
N ARG A 44 -0.33 0.20 9.05
CA ARG A 44 -0.70 -0.51 10.30
C ARG A 44 -2.14 -1.03 10.26
N GLU A 45 -3.07 -0.24 9.77
CA GLU A 45 -4.48 -0.64 9.63
C GLU A 45 -4.63 -1.77 8.61
N ALA A 46 -3.91 -1.72 7.50
CA ALA A 46 -3.87 -2.81 6.53
C ALA A 46 -3.35 -4.10 7.17
N PHE A 47 -2.25 -4.06 7.92
CA PHE A 47 -1.73 -5.21 8.66
C PHE A 47 -2.67 -5.72 9.77
N ALA A 48 -3.52 -4.84 10.33
CA ALA A 48 -4.53 -5.22 11.32
C ALA A 48 -5.78 -5.87 10.71
N SER A 49 -5.98 -5.75 9.39
CA SER A 49 -7.09 -6.36 8.66
C SER A 49 -7.05 -7.90 8.71
N PRO A 50 -8.18 -8.60 8.45
CA PRO A 50 -8.19 -10.06 8.39
C PRO A 50 -7.16 -10.65 7.41
N TYR A 51 -7.04 -10.07 6.21
CA TYR A 51 -6.07 -10.50 5.20
C TYR A 51 -4.63 -10.18 5.63
N GLY A 52 -4.40 -9.00 6.22
CA GLY A 52 -3.08 -8.62 6.77
C GLY A 52 -2.60 -9.56 7.88
N LYS A 53 -3.50 -10.03 8.75
CA LYS A 53 -3.20 -11.05 9.76
C LYS A 53 -2.84 -12.40 9.13
N ALA A 54 -3.53 -12.80 8.06
CA ALA A 54 -3.23 -14.04 7.35
C ALA A 54 -1.85 -13.99 6.66
N LEU A 55 -1.51 -12.88 6.00
CA LEU A 55 -0.18 -12.65 5.43
C LEU A 55 0.91 -12.60 6.51
N THR A 56 0.62 -12.00 7.67
CA THR A 56 1.55 -11.98 8.81
C THR A 56 1.82 -13.40 9.32
N ALA A 57 0.80 -14.24 9.43
CA ALA A 57 0.98 -15.63 9.84
C ALA A 57 1.83 -16.41 8.81
N GLU A 58 1.63 -16.17 7.51
CA GLU A 58 2.44 -16.77 6.46
C GLU A 58 3.90 -16.29 6.50
N LEU A 59 4.12 -14.99 6.71
CA LEU A 59 5.46 -14.43 6.98
C LEU A 59 6.10 -15.13 8.18
N GLY A 60 5.35 -15.35 9.25
CA GLY A 60 5.83 -16.09 10.43
C GLY A 60 6.28 -17.51 10.11
N LYS A 61 5.56 -18.24 9.24
CA LYS A 61 5.99 -19.56 8.76
C LYS A 61 7.28 -19.48 7.96
N SER A 62 7.35 -18.53 7.02
CA SER A 62 8.54 -18.31 6.20
C SER A 62 9.78 -18.01 7.06
N LEU A 63 9.65 -17.11 8.04
CA LEU A 63 10.73 -16.75 8.96
C LEU A 63 11.22 -17.96 9.77
N ARG A 64 10.29 -18.73 10.35
CA ARG A 64 10.64 -19.93 11.15
C ARG A 64 11.33 -20.99 10.30
N ALA A 65 10.93 -21.16 9.04
CA ALA A 65 11.55 -22.11 8.11
C ALA A 65 12.93 -21.63 7.61
N SER A 66 13.17 -20.32 7.62
CA SER A 66 14.35 -19.71 6.99
C SER A 66 15.44 -19.29 7.98
N ALA A 67 15.10 -19.10 9.25
CA ALA A 67 16.02 -18.65 10.28
C ALA A 67 17.08 -19.72 10.61
N ASP A 68 18.33 -19.29 10.78
CA ASP A 68 19.43 -20.17 11.17
C ASP A 68 19.26 -20.62 12.65
N PRO A 69 19.10 -21.94 12.92
CA PRO A 69 18.83 -22.42 14.28
C PRO A 69 19.97 -22.15 15.28
N ALA A 70 21.22 -22.16 14.83
CA ALA A 70 22.37 -21.87 15.69
C ALA A 70 22.38 -20.39 16.07
N CYS A 71 22.07 -19.51 15.12
CA CYS A 71 21.90 -18.09 15.40
C CYS A 71 20.73 -17.81 16.36
N LEU A 72 19.59 -18.50 16.19
CA LEU A 72 18.45 -18.35 17.10
C LEU A 72 18.83 -18.74 18.53
N THR A 73 19.58 -19.84 18.67
CA THR A 73 20.07 -20.32 19.97
C THR A 73 21.04 -19.31 20.60
N ASP A 74 22.01 -18.81 19.84
CA ASP A 74 23.01 -17.83 20.30
C ASP A 74 22.38 -16.50 20.72
N LYS A 75 21.41 -16.01 19.94
CA LYS A 75 20.65 -14.78 20.26
C LYS A 75 19.56 -14.98 21.31
N GLY A 76 19.32 -16.21 21.77
CA GLY A 76 18.21 -16.52 22.68
C GLY A 76 16.83 -16.17 22.12
N LEU A 77 16.66 -16.25 20.80
CA LEU A 77 15.45 -15.85 20.10
C LEU A 77 14.50 -17.06 19.92
N ALA A 78 13.33 -16.98 20.54
CA ALA A 78 12.32 -18.03 20.43
C ALA A 78 11.54 -17.94 19.10
N ALA A 79 11.08 -19.09 18.59
CA ALA A 79 10.41 -19.19 17.29
C ALA A 79 9.08 -18.41 17.23
N ASP A 80 8.39 -18.23 18.36
CA ASP A 80 7.17 -17.44 18.48
C ASP A 80 7.43 -15.92 18.42
N GLN A 81 8.67 -15.48 18.68
CA GLN A 81 9.07 -14.07 18.59
C GLN A 81 9.36 -13.63 17.14
N LEU A 82 9.59 -14.56 16.21
CA LEU A 82 9.95 -14.24 14.83
C LEU A 82 8.84 -13.53 14.08
N GLU A 83 7.60 -14.01 14.21
CA GLU A 83 6.45 -13.45 13.49
C GLU A 83 6.12 -12.00 13.88
N PRO A 84 5.94 -11.63 15.16
CA PRO A 84 5.66 -10.23 15.52
C PRO A 84 6.81 -9.30 15.16
N ARG A 85 8.07 -9.72 15.33
CA ARG A 85 9.23 -8.90 14.93
C ARG A 85 9.34 -8.75 13.42
N GLY A 86 9.12 -9.83 12.67
CA GLY A 86 9.12 -9.82 11.21
C GLY A 86 8.02 -8.92 10.65
N ARG A 87 6.82 -9.00 11.22
CA ARG A 87 5.72 -8.08 10.91
C ARG A 87 6.14 -6.63 11.08
N ASP A 88 6.75 -6.29 12.22
CA ASP A 88 7.14 -4.91 12.54
C ASP A 88 8.23 -4.38 11.58
N ILE A 89 9.15 -5.25 11.14
CA ILE A 89 10.11 -4.94 10.07
C ILE A 89 9.36 -4.63 8.77
N VAL A 90 8.48 -5.51 8.31
CA VAL A 90 7.76 -5.30 7.05
C VAL A 90 6.85 -4.07 7.10
N ILE A 91 6.21 -3.77 8.24
CA ILE A 91 5.45 -2.51 8.43
C ILE A 91 6.37 -1.29 8.29
N THR A 92 7.53 -1.30 8.93
CA THR A 92 8.50 -0.19 8.90
C THR A 92 8.98 0.07 7.48
N TRP A 93 9.42 -0.99 6.79
CA TRP A 93 9.94 -0.88 5.43
C TRP A 93 8.86 -0.69 4.38
N GLY A 94 7.67 -1.27 4.57
CA GLY A 94 6.50 -1.03 3.73
C GLY A 94 5.99 0.42 3.83
N THR A 95 6.04 1.02 5.01
CA THR A 95 5.77 2.46 5.20
C THR A 95 6.76 3.30 4.41
N ARG A 96 8.06 3.03 4.55
CA ARG A 96 9.12 3.69 3.78
C ARG A 96 8.95 3.51 2.26
N MET A 97 8.54 2.32 1.82
CA MET A 97 8.26 2.02 0.42
C MET A 97 7.14 2.92 -0.10
N LEU A 98 6.00 2.98 0.58
CA LEU A 98 4.90 3.86 0.18
C LEU A 98 5.35 5.33 0.18
N GLU A 99 6.03 5.79 1.23
CA GLU A 99 6.57 7.15 1.27
C GLU A 99 7.42 7.49 0.05
N SER A 100 8.32 6.58 -0.31
CA SER A 100 9.23 6.73 -1.46
C SER A 100 8.49 6.68 -2.79
N ALA A 101 7.51 5.79 -2.94
CA ALA A 101 6.68 5.69 -4.14
C ALA A 101 5.87 6.98 -4.36
N PHE A 102 5.26 7.51 -3.31
CA PHE A 102 4.52 8.77 -3.38
C PHE A 102 5.41 9.98 -3.65
N ALA A 103 6.69 9.96 -3.25
CA ALA A 103 7.64 11.04 -3.53
C ALA A 103 7.98 11.19 -5.03
N LEU A 104 7.65 10.17 -5.85
CA LEU A 104 7.79 10.21 -7.30
C LEU A 104 6.74 11.09 -7.98
N ILE A 105 5.60 11.33 -7.32
CA ILE A 105 4.55 12.19 -7.86
C ILE A 105 4.96 13.63 -7.62
N ASP A 106 5.07 14.42 -8.69
CA ASP A 106 5.14 15.88 -8.56
C ASP A 106 3.78 16.39 -8.12
N ARG A 107 3.64 16.58 -6.82
CA ARG A 107 2.37 16.99 -6.22
C ARG A 107 1.89 18.33 -6.75
N GLN A 108 2.80 19.28 -6.96
CA GLN A 108 2.41 20.60 -7.46
C GLN A 108 1.87 20.47 -8.88
N ALA A 109 2.55 19.73 -9.76
CA ALA A 109 2.07 19.48 -11.11
C ALA A 109 0.74 18.70 -11.12
N ALA A 110 0.54 17.75 -10.20
CA ALA A 110 -0.70 17.01 -10.05
C ALA A 110 -1.86 17.92 -9.61
N ASP A 111 -1.63 18.76 -8.59
CA ASP A 111 -2.63 19.67 -8.03
C ASP A 111 -2.99 20.78 -9.04
N ASP A 112 -2.01 21.32 -9.77
CA ASP A 112 -2.23 22.32 -10.82
C ASP A 112 -3.01 21.76 -12.02
N ALA A 113 -2.77 20.49 -12.37
CA ALA A 113 -3.48 19.81 -13.44
C ALA A 113 -4.92 19.39 -13.07
N TYR A 114 -5.25 19.37 -11.78
CA TYR A 114 -6.52 18.85 -11.27
C TYR A 114 -7.28 19.86 -10.40
N PRO A 115 -8.13 20.70 -11.00
CA PRO A 115 -8.91 21.71 -10.26
C PRO A 115 -10.01 21.09 -9.37
N GLY A 116 -10.32 19.80 -9.52
CA GLY A 116 -11.40 19.10 -8.82
C GLY A 116 -11.10 18.73 -7.36
N ALA A 117 -9.88 18.95 -6.86
CA ALA A 117 -9.44 18.46 -5.55
C ALA A 117 -10.32 18.90 -4.38
N ALA A 118 -10.70 20.18 -4.34
CA ALA A 118 -11.56 20.71 -3.27
C ALA A 118 -12.99 20.15 -3.32
N GLU A 119 -13.53 19.93 -4.52
CA GLU A 119 -14.86 19.34 -4.69
C GLU A 119 -14.83 17.86 -4.26
N LEU A 120 -13.81 17.12 -4.68
CA LEU A 120 -13.61 15.72 -4.32
C LEU A 120 -13.54 15.54 -2.80
N GLU A 121 -12.76 16.37 -2.10
CA GLU A 121 -12.67 16.34 -0.64
C GLU A 121 -14.03 16.61 0.02
N ARG A 122 -14.74 17.65 -0.42
CA ARG A 122 -16.07 18.00 0.11
C ARG A 122 -17.07 16.85 -0.08
N LEU A 123 -17.02 16.14 -1.20
CA LEU A 123 -17.93 15.02 -1.49
C LEU A 123 -17.76 13.86 -0.51
N LYS A 124 -16.59 13.68 0.12
CA LYS A 124 -16.40 12.69 1.20
C LYS A 124 -17.30 12.92 2.42
N GLY A 125 -17.83 14.12 2.58
CA GLY A 125 -18.83 14.43 3.60
C GLY A 125 -20.21 13.80 3.33
N ASN A 126 -20.53 13.47 2.07
CA ASN A 126 -21.83 12.94 1.67
C ASN A 126 -22.04 11.49 2.13
N ALA A 127 -23.27 11.15 2.55
CA ALA A 127 -23.59 9.82 3.10
C ALA A 127 -23.36 8.66 2.10
N ASP A 128 -23.73 8.83 0.82
CA ASP A 128 -23.54 7.78 -0.19
C ASP A 128 -22.05 7.56 -0.50
N VAL A 129 -21.27 8.64 -0.50
CA VAL A 129 -19.82 8.60 -0.69
C VAL A 129 -19.15 7.94 0.53
N LYS A 130 -19.54 8.29 1.76
CA LYS A 130 -19.05 7.61 2.97
C LYS A 130 -19.33 6.11 2.95
N ARG A 131 -20.54 5.72 2.53
CA ARG A 131 -20.90 4.31 2.38
C ARG A 131 -20.02 3.61 1.35
N TYR A 132 -19.80 4.25 0.19
CA TYR A 132 -18.91 3.72 -0.84
C TYR A 132 -17.48 3.53 -0.28
N LEU A 133 -16.91 4.57 0.34
CA LEU A 133 -15.57 4.54 0.92
C LEU A 133 -15.41 3.46 2.00
N ALA A 134 -16.43 3.27 2.85
CA ALA A 134 -16.41 2.24 3.88
C ALA A 134 -16.44 0.82 3.28
N MET A 135 -17.15 0.62 2.17
CA MET A 135 -17.14 -0.67 1.45
C MET A 135 -15.82 -0.91 0.72
N GLU A 136 -15.18 0.15 0.23
CA GLU A 136 -13.90 0.08 -0.49
C GLU A 136 -12.72 -0.24 0.43
N GLU A 137 -12.82 0.09 1.71
CA GLU A 137 -11.73 0.02 2.68
C GLU A 137 -10.99 -1.34 2.74
N PRO A 138 -11.66 -2.51 2.78
CA PRO A 138 -10.96 -3.80 2.79
C PRO A 138 -10.09 -4.04 1.55
N MET A 139 -10.57 -3.64 0.37
CA MET A 139 -9.80 -3.75 -0.88
C MET A 139 -8.63 -2.76 -0.89
N ARG A 140 -8.81 -1.54 -0.36
CA ARG A 140 -7.72 -0.57 -0.22
C ARG A 140 -6.58 -1.12 0.64
N GLN A 141 -6.93 -1.73 1.77
CA GLN A 141 -5.98 -2.39 2.67
C GLN A 141 -5.28 -3.57 2.01
N ALA A 142 -6.01 -4.42 1.28
CA ALA A 142 -5.44 -5.55 0.55
C ALA A 142 -4.45 -5.10 -0.54
N LYS A 143 -4.81 -4.08 -1.34
CA LYS A 143 -3.90 -3.50 -2.34
C LYS A 143 -2.60 -2.95 -1.74
N ILE A 144 -2.66 -2.33 -0.55
CA ILE A 144 -1.45 -1.90 0.18
C ILE A 144 -0.59 -3.13 0.53
N LEU A 145 -1.20 -4.17 1.08
CA LEU A 145 -0.50 -5.37 1.51
C LEU A 145 0.15 -6.11 0.34
N ASP A 146 -0.60 -6.34 -0.74
CA ASP A 146 -0.09 -7.04 -1.92
C ASP A 146 1.08 -6.27 -2.53
N LEU A 147 0.97 -4.94 -2.63
CA LEU A 147 2.07 -4.11 -3.11
C LEU A 147 3.32 -4.27 -2.23
N ILE A 148 3.17 -4.21 -0.91
CA ILE A 148 4.27 -4.34 0.05
C ILE A 148 4.90 -5.73 -0.05
N PHE A 149 4.11 -6.80 0.02
CA PHE A 149 4.62 -8.16 0.03
C PHE A 149 5.20 -8.59 -1.32
N GLU A 150 4.61 -8.17 -2.45
CA GLU A 150 5.19 -8.43 -3.77
C GLU A 150 6.56 -7.76 -3.90
N HIS A 151 6.68 -6.49 -3.49
CA HIS A 151 7.97 -5.79 -3.56
C HIS A 151 9.00 -6.37 -2.59
N PHE A 152 8.57 -6.78 -1.40
CA PHE A 152 9.43 -7.43 -0.41
C PHE A 152 9.92 -8.80 -0.90
N ASP A 153 9.05 -9.63 -1.47
CA ASP A 153 9.43 -10.94 -2.04
C ASP A 153 10.39 -10.76 -3.22
N ARG A 154 10.10 -9.82 -4.12
CA ARG A 154 10.98 -9.49 -5.25
C ARG A 154 12.33 -8.97 -4.77
N TYR A 155 12.36 -8.17 -3.70
CA TYR A 155 13.60 -7.74 -3.06
C TYR A 155 14.41 -8.94 -2.57
N ASN A 156 13.79 -9.82 -1.79
CA ASN A 156 14.47 -10.99 -1.22
C ASN A 156 15.04 -11.89 -2.31
N LEU A 157 14.30 -12.08 -3.41
CA LEU A 157 14.78 -12.81 -4.58
C LEU A 157 16.00 -12.15 -5.23
N ILE A 158 15.93 -10.84 -5.51
CA ILE A 158 17.01 -10.10 -6.19
C ILE A 158 18.27 -10.01 -5.31
N SER A 159 18.09 -9.71 -4.03
CA SER A 159 19.16 -9.53 -3.04
C SER A 159 19.64 -10.87 -2.46
N ARG A 160 19.10 -11.99 -2.94
CA ARG A 160 19.41 -13.36 -2.48
C ARG A 160 19.24 -13.54 -0.97
N VAL A 161 18.30 -12.83 -0.35
CA VAL A 161 17.94 -13.06 1.04
C VAL A 161 17.30 -14.44 1.14
N LYS A 162 17.81 -15.30 2.03
CA LYS A 162 17.25 -16.65 2.25
C LYS A 162 15.98 -16.53 3.08
N LEU A 163 14.91 -16.04 2.49
CA LEU A 163 13.57 -15.97 3.07
C LEU A 163 12.57 -16.46 2.04
N GLY A 164 11.69 -17.38 2.42
CA GLY A 164 10.59 -17.82 1.56
C GLY A 164 9.64 -16.67 1.23
N ALA A 165 9.09 -16.68 0.02
CA ALA A 165 8.08 -15.72 -0.40
C ALA A 165 6.81 -15.83 0.46
N VAL A 166 6.06 -14.73 0.57
CA VAL A 166 4.83 -14.65 1.36
C VAL A 166 3.62 -14.32 0.49
N SER A 167 3.82 -13.50 -0.54
CA SER A 167 2.74 -13.04 -1.40
C SER A 167 2.06 -14.22 -2.11
N PRO A 168 0.72 -14.22 -2.25
CA PRO A 168 0.03 -15.31 -2.91
C PRO A 168 0.47 -15.54 -4.37
N PRO A 169 0.74 -14.51 -5.20
CA PRO A 169 1.27 -14.71 -6.54
C PRO A 169 2.63 -15.43 -6.59
N ALA A 170 3.49 -15.22 -5.59
CA ALA A 170 4.81 -15.87 -5.55
C ALA A 170 4.77 -17.29 -4.98
N THR A 171 3.79 -17.59 -4.12
CA THR A 171 3.69 -18.88 -3.41
C THR A 171 2.67 -19.84 -4.02
N GLY A 172 1.71 -19.33 -4.81
CA GLY A 172 0.56 -20.11 -5.27
C GLY A 172 -0.39 -20.50 -4.13
N ASN A 173 -0.37 -19.79 -3.00
CA ASN A 173 -1.18 -20.12 -1.83
C ASN A 173 -2.66 -19.75 -2.03
N GLU A 174 -3.43 -20.70 -2.55
CA GLU A 174 -4.87 -20.61 -2.80
C GLU A 174 -5.71 -20.29 -1.55
N ALA A 175 -5.22 -20.60 -0.35
CA ALA A 175 -5.93 -20.25 0.89
C ALA A 175 -5.81 -18.75 1.18
N LEU A 176 -4.64 -18.15 0.92
CA LEU A 176 -4.45 -16.70 1.04
C LEU A 176 -5.18 -15.95 -0.08
N LEU A 177 -5.14 -16.43 -1.32
CA LEU A 177 -5.91 -15.84 -2.44
C LEU A 177 -7.40 -15.74 -2.12
N ARG A 178 -7.98 -16.76 -1.48
CA ARG A 178 -9.40 -16.73 -1.08
C ARG A 178 -9.74 -15.76 0.05
N LEU A 179 -8.73 -15.30 0.80
CA LEU A 179 -8.91 -14.30 1.86
C LEU A 179 -8.72 -12.87 1.35
N ASP A 180 -8.16 -12.71 0.15
CA ASP A 180 -8.02 -11.41 -0.51
C ASP A 180 -9.42 -10.86 -0.85
N PRO A 181 -9.83 -9.71 -0.28
CA PRO A 181 -11.14 -9.14 -0.52
C PRO A 181 -11.25 -8.39 -1.86
N ILE A 182 -10.18 -8.21 -2.64
CA ILE A 182 -10.15 -7.29 -3.81
C ILE A 182 -11.31 -7.59 -4.78
N ASP A 183 -11.35 -8.77 -5.38
CA ASP A 183 -12.35 -9.11 -6.41
C ASP A 183 -13.78 -8.99 -5.86
N THR A 184 -14.03 -9.58 -4.68
CA THR A 184 -15.37 -9.57 -4.06
C THR A 184 -15.83 -8.17 -3.64
N THR A 185 -14.89 -7.25 -3.38
CA THR A 185 -15.19 -5.86 -3.03
C THR A 185 -15.43 -5.03 -4.28
N GLU A 186 -14.61 -5.21 -5.32
CA GLU A 186 -14.76 -4.55 -6.61
C GLU A 186 -16.14 -4.84 -7.21
N GLU A 187 -16.57 -6.11 -7.23
CA GLU A 187 -17.91 -6.51 -7.69
C GLU A 187 -19.03 -5.78 -6.94
N LYS A 188 -18.91 -5.64 -5.61
CA LYS A 188 -19.91 -4.94 -4.77
C LYS A 188 -19.92 -3.43 -5.00
N LEU A 189 -18.75 -2.84 -5.22
CA LEU A 189 -18.62 -1.40 -5.52
C LEU A 189 -19.22 -1.10 -6.89
N ASP A 190 -18.96 -1.93 -7.88
CA ASP A 190 -19.55 -1.83 -9.22
C ASP A 190 -21.07 -1.96 -9.19
N GLU A 191 -21.59 -2.94 -8.43
CA GLU A 191 -23.02 -3.10 -8.24
C GLU A 191 -23.64 -1.86 -7.58
N LEU A 192 -23.01 -1.32 -6.52
CA LEU A 192 -23.48 -0.11 -5.84
C LEU A 192 -23.46 1.09 -6.80
N ALA A 193 -22.35 1.31 -7.52
CA ALA A 193 -22.18 2.42 -8.43
C ALA A 193 -23.19 2.36 -9.59
N GLY A 194 -23.41 1.18 -10.17
CA GLY A 194 -24.34 0.95 -11.26
C GLY A 194 -25.82 1.15 -10.85
N LYS A 195 -26.19 0.77 -9.63
CA LYS A 195 -27.56 0.93 -9.11
C LYS A 195 -27.83 2.30 -8.48
N SER A 196 -26.79 3.05 -8.13
CA SER A 196 -26.93 4.31 -7.41
C SER A 196 -27.54 5.43 -8.27
N ARG A 197 -28.54 6.11 -7.70
CA ARG A 197 -29.09 7.37 -8.24
C ARG A 197 -28.42 8.61 -7.64
N SER A 198 -27.45 8.44 -6.76
CA SER A 198 -26.78 9.54 -6.06
C SER A 198 -25.91 10.35 -7.02
N LYS A 199 -26.27 11.61 -7.25
CA LYS A 199 -25.46 12.54 -8.05
C LYS A 199 -24.11 12.79 -7.39
N ALA A 200 -24.07 12.84 -6.06
CA ALA A 200 -22.85 13.05 -5.30
C ALA A 200 -21.86 11.90 -5.48
N LEU A 201 -22.34 10.65 -5.39
CA LEU A 201 -21.49 9.48 -5.63
C LEU A 201 -20.96 9.44 -7.07
N LYS A 202 -21.81 9.68 -8.08
CA LYS A 202 -21.37 9.70 -9.48
C LYS A 202 -20.31 10.76 -9.73
N ARG A 203 -20.50 11.96 -9.18
CA ARG A 203 -19.53 13.04 -9.29
C ARG A 203 -18.22 12.71 -8.57
N PHE A 204 -18.31 12.08 -7.40
CA PHE A 204 -17.15 11.64 -6.63
C PHE A 204 -16.30 10.61 -7.39
N LEU A 205 -16.94 9.61 -8.01
CA LEU A 205 -16.24 8.60 -8.82
C LEU A 205 -15.56 9.23 -10.05
N GLN A 206 -16.28 10.08 -10.78
CA GLN A 206 -15.72 10.81 -11.92
C GLN A 206 -14.50 11.64 -11.50
N LEU A 207 -14.61 12.41 -10.42
CA LEU A 207 -13.52 13.23 -9.90
C LEU A 207 -12.34 12.40 -9.41
N SER A 208 -12.58 11.20 -8.87
CA SER A 208 -11.53 10.27 -8.45
C SER A 208 -10.75 9.73 -9.66
N GLU A 209 -11.43 9.39 -10.76
CA GLU A 209 -10.77 8.99 -12.02
C GLU A 209 -9.90 10.12 -12.60
N GLU A 210 -10.42 11.36 -12.61
CA GLU A 210 -9.67 12.54 -13.06
C GLU A 210 -8.44 12.81 -12.17
N ALA A 211 -8.59 12.67 -10.85
CA ALA A 211 -7.49 12.84 -9.90
C ALA A 211 -6.37 11.81 -10.13
N GLU A 212 -6.73 10.55 -10.40
CA GLU A 212 -5.75 9.49 -10.68
C GLU A 212 -5.04 9.72 -12.02
N ALA A 213 -5.76 10.14 -13.06
CA ALA A 213 -5.14 10.51 -14.33
C ALA A 213 -4.13 11.66 -14.15
N ALA A 214 -4.47 12.68 -13.36
CA ALA A 214 -3.57 13.79 -13.07
C ALA A 214 -2.32 13.35 -12.28
N ARG A 215 -2.49 12.49 -11.26
CA ARG A 215 -1.36 11.92 -10.50
C ARG A 215 -0.44 11.09 -11.39
N ALA A 216 -1.00 10.24 -12.23
CA ALA A 216 -0.23 9.41 -13.16
C ALA A 216 0.57 10.27 -14.15
N ALA A 217 -0.04 11.33 -14.70
CA ALA A 217 0.62 12.28 -15.58
C ALA A 217 1.72 13.09 -14.87
N ALA A 218 1.57 13.31 -13.56
CA ALA A 218 2.50 14.04 -12.72
C ALA A 218 3.60 13.16 -12.10
N ILE A 219 3.64 11.85 -12.37
CA ILE A 219 4.79 11.03 -12.03
C ILE A 219 6.01 11.64 -12.72
N LYS A 220 6.99 12.09 -11.91
CA LYS A 220 8.21 12.71 -12.42
C LYS A 220 8.82 11.80 -13.47
N LYS A 221 8.94 12.30 -14.69
CA LYS A 221 9.77 11.66 -15.71
C LYS A 221 11.20 11.69 -15.17
N LEU A 222 11.60 10.61 -14.50
CA LEU A 222 12.97 10.44 -14.05
C LEU A 222 13.84 10.52 -15.30
N ALA A 223 14.71 11.52 -15.37
CA ALA A 223 15.60 11.76 -16.50
C ALA A 223 16.72 10.69 -16.61
N SER A 224 16.48 9.46 -16.14
CA SER A 224 17.42 8.42 -15.68
C SER A 224 17.80 8.59 -14.21
N PRO A 225 17.74 7.54 -13.36
CA PRO A 225 17.61 6.10 -13.65
C PRO A 225 16.14 5.63 -13.74
N PRO A 226 15.86 4.33 -14.01
CA PRO A 226 14.48 3.80 -13.98
C PRO A 226 13.77 4.13 -12.67
N PRO A 227 12.41 4.13 -12.66
CA PRO A 227 11.62 4.24 -11.43
C PRO A 227 12.19 3.32 -10.36
N PRO A 228 12.17 3.72 -9.07
CA PRO A 228 12.74 2.92 -8.00
C PRO A 228 12.23 1.50 -8.11
N LEU A 229 13.15 0.61 -8.49
CA LEU A 229 12.88 -0.80 -8.65
C LEU A 229 12.69 -1.40 -7.26
N PRO A 230 12.03 -2.58 -7.12
CA PRO A 230 11.84 -3.24 -5.83
C PRO A 230 13.12 -3.31 -4.96
N HIS A 231 14.28 -3.45 -5.60
CA HIS A 231 15.60 -3.47 -4.95
C HIS A 231 15.98 -2.17 -4.17
N SER A 232 15.30 -1.05 -4.42
CA SER A 232 15.65 0.25 -3.82
C SER A 232 14.82 0.56 -2.57
N PHE A 233 13.56 0.14 -2.53
CA PHE A 233 12.65 0.43 -1.41
C PHE A 233 13.04 -0.28 -0.12
N PHE A 234 13.50 -1.52 -0.24
CA PHE A 234 13.89 -2.38 0.88
C PHE A 234 15.40 -2.43 1.10
N LYS A 235 16.17 -1.56 0.41
CA LYS A 235 17.63 -1.54 0.54
C LYS A 235 18.06 -1.28 1.99
N GLY A 236 18.69 -2.28 2.61
CA GLY A 236 19.17 -2.24 3.98
C GLY A 236 18.32 -3.05 4.97
N VAL A 237 17.18 -3.60 4.53
CA VAL A 237 16.32 -4.47 5.35
C VAL A 237 17.06 -5.72 5.85
N GLU A 238 18.15 -6.12 5.19
CA GLU A 238 18.96 -7.27 5.56
C GLU A 238 19.54 -7.15 6.97
N LYS A 239 19.81 -5.92 7.42
CA LYS A 239 20.30 -5.69 8.79
C LYS A 239 19.25 -6.08 9.82
N ASP A 240 17.99 -5.69 9.59
CA ASP A 240 16.89 -6.01 10.49
C ASP A 240 16.51 -7.50 10.37
N LEU A 241 16.58 -8.07 9.17
CA LEU A 241 16.36 -9.50 8.95
C LEU A 241 17.47 -10.36 9.58
N ALA A 242 18.72 -9.89 9.62
CA ALA A 242 19.81 -10.56 10.31
C ALA A 242 19.58 -10.62 11.83
N GLU A 243 18.88 -9.64 12.41
CA GLU A 243 18.43 -9.71 13.81
C GLU A 243 17.40 -10.81 14.05
N LEU A 244 16.74 -11.29 13.00
CA LEU A 244 15.86 -12.46 13.01
C LEU A 244 16.55 -13.74 12.50
N CYS A 245 17.89 -13.73 12.43
CA CYS A 245 18.69 -14.86 11.96
C CYS A 245 18.41 -15.28 10.51
N ILE A 246 17.88 -14.36 9.69
CA ILE A 246 17.74 -14.53 8.25
C ILE A 246 19.00 -14.01 7.57
N ARG A 247 19.64 -14.84 6.74
CA ARG A 247 20.92 -14.50 6.09
C ARG A 247 20.73 -14.20 4.62
N SER A 248 21.54 -13.30 4.08
CA SER A 248 21.75 -13.23 2.63
C SER A 248 22.58 -14.42 2.17
N GLY A 249 22.24 -14.97 1.00
CA GLY A 249 23.01 -15.99 0.32
C GLY A 249 24.31 -15.42 -0.28
N PRO A 250 25.29 -16.30 -0.57
CA PRO A 250 26.48 -15.93 -1.34
C PRO A 250 26.18 -15.53 -2.79
#